data_AF-A0A969JQK7-F1
#
_entry.id   AF-A0A969JQK7-F1
#
_cell.length_a   1.000
_cell.length_b   1.000
_cell.length_c   1.000
_cell.angle_alpha   90.00
_cell.angle_beta   90.00
_cell.angle_gamma   90.00
#
_symmetry.space_group_name_H-M   'P 1'
#
loop_
_entity.id
_entity.type
_entity.pdbx_description
1 polymer ?
#
loop_
_entity_poly.entity_id
_entity_poly.type
_entity_poly.pdbx_seq_one_letter_code
_entity_poly.pdbx_strand_id
1 'polypeptide(L)'
;MIFALVLTACGGQTGSSGDCGAETDATTEGSYQIPATIDGCYNVAFVYVGPHDDGGWTQAHDVGRIYVEENLEDVHTAYVEIVAEGADAEQVIRSLLARALM
;
A
#
# COMPACT_ATOMS: atom_id res chain seq x y z
N MET A 1 37.30 35.57 -6.40
CA MET A 1 36.22 34.78 -7.04
C MET A 1 36.59 33.32 -6.93
N ILE A 2 36.28 32.69 -5.80
CA ILE A 2 36.53 31.27 -5.55
C ILE A 2 35.25 30.53 -5.94
N PHE A 3 35.30 29.80 -7.05
CA PHE A 3 34.22 28.95 -7.53
C PHE A 3 34.13 27.70 -6.64
N ALA A 4 33.09 27.62 -5.82
CA ALA A 4 32.76 26.43 -5.06
C ALA A 4 32.09 25.40 -5.99
N LEU A 5 32.81 24.32 -6.28
CA LEU A 5 32.29 23.16 -7.00
C LEU A 5 31.39 22.35 -6.04
N VAL A 6 30.09 22.60 -6.08
CA VAL A 6 29.09 21.77 -5.39
C VAL A 6 28.94 20.48 -6.18
N LEU A 7 29.49 19.38 -5.64
CA LEU A 7 29.20 18.04 -6.13
C LEU A 7 27.72 17.74 -5.91
N THR A 8 26.95 17.74 -6.99
CA THR A 8 25.64 17.10 -7.04
C THR A 8 25.85 15.59 -6.89
N ALA A 9 25.67 15.09 -5.68
CA ALA A 9 25.51 13.66 -5.46
C ALA A 9 24.24 13.22 -6.20
N CYS A 10 24.39 12.30 -7.16
CA CYS A 10 23.29 11.49 -7.65
C CYS A 10 22.62 10.83 -6.45
N GLY A 11 21.40 11.25 -6.13
CA GLY A 11 20.51 10.54 -5.23
C GLY A 11 20.13 9.22 -5.88
N GLY A 12 20.99 8.23 -5.76
CA GLY A 12 20.59 6.85 -5.91
C GLY A 12 19.58 6.58 -4.79
N GLN A 13 18.35 6.26 -5.16
CA GLN A 13 17.41 5.61 -4.26
C GLN A 13 18.02 4.25 -3.91
N THR A 14 18.81 4.24 -2.86
CA THR A 14 19.02 3.06 -2.03
C THR A 14 17.63 2.63 -1.58
N GLY A 15 17.16 1.50 -2.09
CA GLY A 15 16.04 0.76 -1.52
C GLY A 15 16.31 0.62 -0.02
N SER A 16 15.64 1.47 0.74
CA SER A 16 15.79 1.57 2.18
C SER A 16 14.78 0.61 2.75
N SER A 17 15.26 -0.51 3.30
CA SER A 17 14.52 -1.42 4.18
C SER A 17 14.12 -0.74 5.48
N GLY A 18 13.49 0.43 5.42
CA GLY A 18 13.56 1.40 6.51
C GLY A 18 12.31 2.19 6.79
N ASP A 19 11.14 1.77 6.32
CA ASP A 19 9.84 2.02 6.96
C ASP A 19 8.71 1.30 6.20
N CYS A 20 8.44 0.02 6.50
CA CYS A 20 7.31 -0.69 5.87
C CYS A 20 5.94 -0.27 6.44
N GLY A 21 5.93 0.50 7.54
CA GLY A 21 4.73 1.06 8.16
C GLY A 21 4.34 2.46 7.66
N ALA A 22 5.07 3.01 6.68
CA ALA A 22 4.76 4.33 6.13
C ALA A 22 3.43 4.34 5.36
N GLU A 23 2.61 5.36 5.59
CA GLU A 23 1.47 5.68 4.72
C GLU A 23 1.99 6.13 3.35
N THR A 24 1.56 5.45 2.29
CA THR A 24 1.97 5.76 0.92
C THR A 24 0.92 6.59 0.19
N ASP A 25 1.34 7.42 -0.77
CA ASP A 25 0.43 8.22 -1.59
C ASP A 25 -0.57 7.32 -2.33
N ALA A 26 -1.85 7.45 -1.98
CA ALA A 26 -2.93 6.71 -2.62
C ALA A 26 -3.18 7.24 -4.03
N THR A 27 -3.20 6.35 -5.02
CA THR A 27 -3.66 6.68 -6.37
C THR A 27 -5.12 6.28 -6.51
N THR A 28 -5.95 7.18 -7.02
CA THR A 28 -7.34 6.87 -7.36
C THR A 28 -7.39 6.15 -8.71
N GLU A 29 -7.80 4.87 -8.73
CA GLU A 29 -8.15 4.16 -9.96
C GLU A 29 -9.65 3.85 -9.95
N GLY A 30 -10.39 4.51 -10.86
CA GLY A 30 -11.84 4.52 -10.83
C GLY A 30 -12.36 5.26 -9.60
N SER A 31 -13.18 4.59 -8.79
CA SER A 31 -13.74 5.11 -7.53
C SER A 31 -13.00 4.64 -6.28
N TYR A 32 -11.91 3.88 -6.43
CA TYR A 32 -11.21 3.22 -5.33
C TYR A 32 -9.86 3.89 -5.06
N GLN A 33 -9.53 4.08 -3.78
CA GLN A 33 -8.23 4.58 -3.35
C GLN A 33 -7.29 3.40 -3.18
N ILE A 34 -6.24 3.35 -4.00
CA ILE A 34 -5.28 2.25 -4.00
C ILE A 34 -3.93 2.79 -3.52
N PRO A 35 -3.42 2.37 -2.35
CA PRO A 35 -2.11 2.78 -1.86
C PRO A 35 -0.99 2.32 -2.79
N ALA A 36 0.11 3.08 -2.84
CA ALA A 36 1.31 2.68 -3.56
C ALA A 36 2.11 1.63 -2.76
N THR A 37 2.85 0.77 -3.47
CA THR A 37 3.69 -0.26 -2.85
C THR A 37 5.02 0.33 -2.37
N ILE A 38 5.59 -0.26 -1.32
CA ILE A 38 6.92 0.09 -0.82
C ILE A 38 7.94 -0.95 -1.30
N ASP A 39 8.94 -0.49 -2.04
CA ASP A 39 10.05 -1.33 -2.52
C ASP A 39 10.85 -1.93 -1.35
N GLY A 40 11.04 -3.24 -1.37
CA GLY A 40 11.77 -3.96 -0.33
C GLY A 40 10.93 -4.39 0.88
N CYS A 41 9.63 -4.07 0.89
CA CYS A 41 8.66 -4.57 1.88
C CYS A 41 7.77 -5.67 1.29
N TYR A 42 7.20 -6.52 2.14
CA TYR A 42 6.13 -7.43 1.75
C TYR A 42 4.81 -6.66 1.68
N ASN A 43 4.41 -6.30 0.45
CA ASN A 43 3.17 -5.57 0.19
C ASN A 43 1.95 -6.51 0.23
N VAL A 44 0.99 -6.23 1.10
CA VAL A 44 -0.24 -7.02 1.30
C VAL A 44 -1.46 -6.12 1.14
N ALA A 45 -2.34 -6.46 0.20
CA ALA A 45 -3.57 -5.71 -0.03
C ALA A 45 -4.81 -6.48 0.46
N PHE A 46 -5.69 -5.78 1.18
CA PHE A 46 -6.96 -6.28 1.68
C PHE A 46 -8.11 -5.66 0.87
N VAL A 47 -9.02 -6.49 0.38
CA VAL A 47 -10.18 -6.05 -0.40
C VAL A 47 -11.44 -6.38 0.37
N TYR A 48 -12.24 -5.35 0.67
CA TYR A 48 -13.44 -5.45 1.47
C TYR A 48 -14.69 -5.14 0.64
N VAL A 49 -15.72 -5.98 0.82
CA VAL A 49 -17.02 -5.79 0.16
C VAL A 49 -17.85 -4.72 0.89
N GLY A 50 -17.73 -4.66 2.22
CA GLY A 50 -18.36 -3.67 3.09
C GLY A 50 -17.39 -2.61 3.61
N PRO A 51 -17.89 -1.66 4.42
CA PRO A 51 -17.04 -0.73 5.14
C PRO A 51 -16.28 -1.45 6.26
N HIS A 52 -15.07 -0.97 6.57
CA HIS A 52 -14.23 -1.56 7.62
C HIS A 52 -14.87 -1.55 9.02
N ASP A 53 -15.85 -0.67 9.28
CA ASP A 53 -16.57 -0.53 10.55
C ASP A 53 -17.97 -1.17 10.55
N ASP A 54 -18.21 -2.18 9.71
CA ASP A 54 -19.51 -2.87 9.57
C ASP A 54 -20.04 -3.59 10.83
N GLY A 55 -19.23 -3.66 11.90
CA GLY A 55 -19.58 -4.33 13.16
C GLY A 55 -19.62 -5.86 13.07
N GLY A 56 -19.02 -6.44 12.04
CA GLY A 56 -19.07 -7.87 11.79
C GLY A 56 -17.87 -8.39 11.01
N TRP A 57 -18.12 -8.88 9.79
CA TRP A 57 -17.13 -9.60 8.99
C TRP A 57 -15.97 -8.70 8.58
N THR A 58 -16.25 -7.55 7.98
CA THR A 58 -15.21 -6.66 7.46
C THR A 58 -14.39 -6.08 8.61
N GLN A 59 -15.04 -5.73 9.72
CA GLN A 59 -14.34 -5.27 10.92
C GLN A 59 -13.40 -6.34 11.48
N ALA A 60 -13.81 -7.61 11.54
CA ALA A 60 -12.93 -8.67 12.01
C ALA A 60 -11.69 -8.83 11.09
N HIS A 61 -11.85 -8.63 9.79
CA HIS A 61 -10.73 -8.61 8.84
C HIS A 61 -9.82 -7.40 9.02
N ASP A 62 -10.36 -6.21 9.27
CA ASP A 62 -9.56 -5.00 9.51
C ASP A 62 -8.79 -5.08 10.84
N VAL A 63 -9.39 -5.59 11.90
CA VAL A 63 -8.68 -5.87 13.17
C VAL A 63 -7.53 -6.86 12.94
N GLY A 64 -7.73 -7.86 12.09
CA GLY A 64 -6.68 -8.80 11.69
C GLY A 64 -5.55 -8.12 10.90
N ARG A 65 -5.88 -7.19 10.01
CA ARG A 65 -4.90 -6.38 9.25
C ARG A 65 -4.07 -5.51 10.21
N ILE A 66 -4.71 -4.81 11.15
CA ILE A 66 -4.03 -4.00 12.16
C ILE A 66 -3.07 -4.87 12.98
N TYR A 67 -3.51 -6.06 13.40
CA TYR A 67 -2.63 -6.98 14.11
C TYR A 67 -1.39 -7.36 13.28
N VAL A 68 -1.55 -7.56 11.97
CA VAL A 68 -0.42 -7.83 11.07
C VAL A 68 0.54 -6.65 11.01
N GLU A 69 0.04 -5.42 10.85
CA GLU A 69 0.87 -4.20 10.85
C GLU A 69 1.64 -4.01 12.16
N GLU A 70 1.00 -4.28 13.30
CA GLU A 70 1.62 -4.11 14.62
C GLU A 70 2.68 -5.16 14.96
N ASN A 71 2.59 -6.36 14.35
CA ASN A 71 3.43 -7.50 14.73
C ASN A 71 4.48 -7.87 13.67
N LEU A 72 4.37 -7.37 12.43
CA LEU A 72 5.29 -7.67 11.34
C LEU A 72 5.97 -6.40 10.82
N GLU A 73 7.28 -6.28 11.07
CA GLU A 73 8.07 -5.08 10.73
C GLU A 73 8.39 -4.97 9.22
N ASP A 74 8.36 -6.08 8.48
CA ASP A 74 8.70 -6.15 7.06
C ASP A 74 7.46 -6.11 6.14
N VAL A 75 6.27 -5.83 6.67
CA VAL A 75 5.01 -5.88 5.93
C VAL A 75 4.43 -4.48 5.77
N HIS A 76 4.07 -4.15 4.54
CA HIS A 76 3.27 -2.98 4.21
C HIS A 76 1.85 -3.43 3.90
N THR A 77 0.85 -2.95 4.64
CA THR A 77 -0.54 -3.28 4.33
C THR A 77 -1.30 -2.13 3.69
N ALA A 78 -2.18 -2.49 2.77
CA ALA A 78 -3.08 -1.59 2.07
C ALA A 78 -4.49 -2.17 2.14
N TYR A 79 -5.52 -1.33 2.18
CA TYR A 79 -6.90 -1.81 2.10
C TYR A 79 -7.75 -0.98 1.14
N VAL A 80 -8.74 -1.64 0.53
CA VAL A 80 -9.75 -1.02 -0.32
C VAL A 80 -11.12 -1.51 0.13
N GLU A 81 -12.02 -0.58 0.42
CA GLU A 81 -13.38 -0.88 0.87
C GLU A 81 -14.45 -0.62 -0.20
N ILE A 82 -15.66 -1.14 0.05
CA ILE A 82 -16.86 -0.94 -0.79
C ILE A 82 -16.66 -1.53 -2.20
N VAL A 83 -15.91 -2.63 -2.32
CA VAL A 83 -15.66 -3.28 -3.61
C VAL A 83 -16.82 -4.21 -3.95
N ALA A 84 -17.56 -3.85 -5.00
CA ALA A 84 -18.65 -4.69 -5.50
C ALA A 84 -18.13 -5.99 -6.10
N GLU A 85 -18.89 -7.08 -5.90
CA GLU A 85 -18.58 -8.38 -6.47
C GLU A 85 -18.65 -8.36 -8.02
N GLY A 86 -17.86 -9.21 -8.67
CA GLY A 86 -17.86 -9.37 -10.12
C GLY A 86 -16.76 -8.54 -10.81
N ALA A 87 -17.14 -7.76 -11.82
CA ALA A 87 -16.17 -7.06 -12.68
C ALA A 87 -15.34 -6.00 -11.93
N ASP A 88 -15.91 -5.36 -10.91
CA ASP A 88 -15.22 -4.36 -10.11
C ASP A 88 -14.15 -5.02 -9.23
N ALA A 89 -14.50 -6.09 -8.53
CA ALA A 89 -13.54 -6.89 -7.77
C ALA A 89 -12.39 -7.40 -8.65
N GLU A 90 -12.68 -7.89 -9.86
CA GLU A 90 -11.64 -8.33 -10.78
C GLU A 90 -10.69 -7.19 -11.16
N GLN A 91 -11.22 -6.01 -11.50
CA GLN A 91 -10.41 -4.86 -11.88
C GLN A 91 -9.54 -4.35 -10.73
N VAL A 92 -10.11 -4.23 -9.52
CA VAL A 92 -9.38 -3.80 -8.32
C VAL A 92 -8.28 -4.78 -7.97
N ILE A 93 -8.55 -6.09 -8.00
CA ILE A 93 -7.53 -7.09 -7.71
C ILE A 93 -6.42 -7.06 -8.77
N ARG A 94 -6.77 -6.89 -10.06
CA ARG A 94 -5.78 -6.78 -11.14
C ARG A 94 -4.91 -5.53 -11.00
N SER A 95 -5.48 -4.38 -10.65
CA SER A 95 -4.71 -3.15 -10.48
C SER A 95 -3.76 -3.25 -9.27
N LEU A 96 -4.20 -3.87 -8.17
CA LEU A 96 -3.36 -4.18 -7.01
C LEU A 96 -2.19 -5.11 -7.39
N LEU A 97 -2.45 -6.19 -8.13
CA LEU A 97 -1.42 -7.13 -8.56
C LEU A 97 -0.41 -6.50 -9.53
N ALA A 98 -0.87 -5.64 -10.44
CA ALA A 98 0.01 -4.95 -11.39
C ALA A 98 1.01 -4.02 -10.68
N ARG A 99 0.65 -3.50 -9.50
CA ARG A 99 1.50 -2.63 -8.68
C ARG A 99 2.47 -3.42 -7.80
N ALA A 100 2.10 -4.61 -7.33
CA ALA A 100 2.93 -5.46 -6.47
C ALA A 100 4.08 -6.20 -7.19
N LEU A 101 4.16 -6.15 -8.53
CA LEU A 101 5.13 -6.89 -9.35
C LEU A 101 6.27 -6.03 -9.92
N MET A 102 6.53 -4.84 -9.36
CA MET A 102 7.67 -4.01 -9.78
C MET A 102 8.79 -4.05 -8.74
#